data_AF-E9RJ97-F1
#
_entry.id   AF-E9RJ97-F1
#
_cell.length_a   1.000
_cell.length_b   1.000
_cell.length_c   1.000
_cell.angle_alpha   90.00
_cell.angle_beta   90.00
_cell.angle_gamma   90.00
#
_symmetry.space_group_name_H-M   'P 1'
#
loop_
_entity.id
_entity.type
_entity.pdbx_description
1 polymer ?
#
loop_
_entity_poly.entity_id
_entity_poly.type
_entity_poly.pdbx_seq_one_letter_code
_entity_poly.pdbx_strand_id
1 'polypeptide(L)'
;MGLDIDTSGIELALKQMAGRETKVRNRALKAAAHVVAEKLEDNTPVWPVDKHKHLKDDVVISGVDAFGQIKVGYSKETEWRAKFVEFGTMGGSRIAPQGFIQRTEEESRSEAMSVMTDELKKGLGL
;
A
#
# COMPACT_ATOMS: atom_id res chain seq x y z
N MET A 1 -39.13 -32.60 -20.98
CA MET A 1 -38.08 -33.25 -20.17
C MET A 1 -37.11 -32.15 -19.79
N GLY A 2 -36.98 -31.84 -18.51
CA GLY A 2 -36.10 -30.78 -17.99
C GLY A 2 -35.10 -31.37 -17.02
N LEU A 3 -33.97 -30.70 -16.86
CA LEU A 3 -32.91 -31.05 -15.92
C LEU A 3 -32.83 -29.94 -14.88
N ASP A 4 -32.89 -30.30 -13.61
CA ASP A 4 -32.71 -29.34 -12.52
C ASP A 4 -31.22 -29.19 -12.21
N ILE A 5 -30.76 -27.95 -12.07
CA ILE A 5 -29.40 -27.62 -11.68
C ILE A 5 -29.42 -27.20 -10.21
N ASP A 6 -28.76 -27.98 -9.35
CA ASP A 6 -28.60 -27.67 -7.93
C ASP A 6 -27.42 -26.73 -7.69
N THR A 7 -27.68 -25.58 -7.07
CA THR A 7 -26.70 -24.53 -6.75
C THR A 7 -26.32 -24.48 -5.27
N SER A 8 -26.87 -25.35 -4.42
CA SER A 8 -26.75 -25.28 -2.96
C SER A 8 -25.29 -25.28 -2.48
N GLY A 9 -24.42 -26.07 -3.12
CA GLY A 9 -22.99 -26.11 -2.79
C GLY A 9 -22.24 -24.80 -3.11
N ILE A 10 -22.63 -24.14 -4.21
CA ILE A 10 -22.05 -22.85 -4.62
C ILE A 10 -22.46 -21.77 -3.63
N GLU A 11 -23.72 -21.72 -3.22
CA GLU A 11 -24.21 -20.75 -2.25
C GLU A 11 -23.51 -20.87 -0.90
N LEU A 12 -23.27 -22.11 -0.43
CA LEU A 12 -22.55 -22.34 0.82
C LEU A 12 -21.11 -21.84 0.73
N ALA A 13 -20.41 -22.13 -0.36
CA ALA A 13 -19.04 -21.68 -0.59
C ALA A 13 -18.95 -20.14 -0.63
N LEU A 14 -19.89 -19.49 -1.34
CA LEU A 14 -19.96 -18.02 -1.41
C LEU A 14 -20.22 -17.39 -0.03
N LYS A 15 -21.11 -17.96 0.78
CA LYS A 15 -21.35 -17.48 2.16
C LYS A 15 -20.10 -17.61 3.03
N GLN A 16 -19.37 -18.72 2.91
CA GLN A 16 -18.11 -18.90 3.64
C GLN A 16 -17.04 -17.91 3.19
N MET A 17 -16.92 -17.62 1.89
CA MET A 17 -16.04 -16.58 1.35
C MET A 17 -16.40 -15.19 1.86
N ALA A 18 -17.69 -14.83 1.85
CA ALA A 18 -18.17 -13.56 2.38
C ALA A 18 -17.84 -13.40 3.87
N GLY A 19 -17.99 -14.47 4.67
CA GLY A 19 -17.69 -14.45 6.10
C GLY A 19 -16.21 -14.20 6.44
N ARG A 20 -15.28 -14.51 5.53
CA ARG A 20 -13.83 -14.26 5.70
C ARG A 20 -13.30 -13.06 4.94
N GLU A 21 -14.13 -12.41 4.12
CA GLU A 21 -13.78 -11.32 3.21
C GLU A 21 -12.92 -10.26 3.90
N THR A 22 -13.40 -9.70 5.02
CA THR A 22 -12.74 -8.56 5.66
C THR A 22 -11.36 -8.92 6.22
N LYS A 23 -11.21 -10.13 6.78
CA LYS A 23 -9.92 -10.60 7.30
C LYS A 23 -8.93 -10.83 6.16
N VAL A 24 -9.38 -11.45 5.07
CA VAL A 24 -8.56 -11.74 3.89
C VAL A 24 -8.17 -10.45 3.18
N ARG A 25 -9.12 -9.54 2.95
CA ARG A 25 -8.89 -8.21 2.39
C ARG A 25 -7.85 -7.43 3.20
N ASN A 26 -8.03 -7.33 4.52
CA ASN A 26 -7.12 -6.55 5.36
C ASN A 26 -5.70 -7.14 5.38
N ARG A 27 -5.57 -8.48 5.27
CA ARG A 27 -4.28 -9.15 5.13
C ARG A 27 -3.62 -8.82 3.79
N ALA A 28 -4.37 -8.92 2.69
CA ALA A 28 -3.88 -8.60 1.35
C ALA A 28 -3.45 -7.13 1.22
N LEU A 29 -4.25 -6.19 1.76
CA LEU A 29 -3.92 -4.77 1.80
C LEU A 29 -2.62 -4.50 2.57
N LYS A 30 -2.43 -5.14 3.73
CA LYS A 30 -1.18 -5.00 4.49
C LYS A 30 0.02 -5.55 3.74
N ALA A 31 -0.12 -6.72 3.12
CA ALA A 31 0.96 -7.32 2.34
C ALA A 31 1.39 -6.42 1.18
N ALA A 32 0.43 -5.88 0.42
CA ALA A 32 0.71 -4.90 -0.63
C ALA A 32 1.33 -3.61 -0.09
N ALA A 33 0.85 -3.11 1.06
CA ALA A 33 1.39 -1.92 1.69
C ALA A 33 2.86 -2.08 2.12
N HIS A 34 3.28 -3.28 2.53
CA HIS A 34 4.68 -3.56 2.84
C HIS A 34 5.59 -3.43 1.62
N VAL A 35 5.17 -3.94 0.45
CA VAL A 35 5.91 -3.77 -0.82
C VAL A 35 6.09 -2.29 -1.15
N VAL A 36 5.01 -1.52 -1.06
CA VAL A 36 5.05 -0.07 -1.31
C VAL A 36 5.94 0.64 -0.30
N ALA A 37 5.90 0.24 0.98
CA ALA A 37 6.70 0.85 2.04
C ALA A 37 8.20 0.61 1.85
N GLU A 38 8.60 -0.61 1.53
CA GLU A 38 10.00 -0.96 1.23
C GLU A 38 10.50 -0.15 0.03
N LYS A 39 9.69 -0.07 -1.03
CA LYS A 39 10.05 0.71 -2.22
C LYS A 39 10.10 2.21 -1.95
N LEU A 40 9.20 2.71 -1.09
CA LEU A 40 9.20 4.11 -0.67
C LEU A 40 10.48 4.43 0.10
N GLU A 41 10.87 3.57 1.05
CA GLU A 41 12.10 3.69 1.83
C GLU A 41 13.33 3.75 0.91
N ASP A 42 13.43 2.85 -0.05
CA ASP A 42 14.55 2.81 -1.01
C ASP A 42 14.64 4.07 -1.87
N ASN A 43 13.50 4.55 -2.36
CA ASN A 43 13.44 5.75 -3.19
C ASN A 43 13.54 7.05 -2.37
N THR A 44 13.40 6.98 -1.04
CA THR A 44 13.44 8.16 -0.17
C THR A 44 14.85 8.76 -0.15
N PRO A 45 15.01 10.03 -0.56
CA PRO A 45 16.32 10.67 -0.55
C PRO A 45 16.85 10.88 0.87
N VAL A 46 18.12 10.58 1.09
CA VAL A 46 18.82 10.82 2.37
C VAL A 46 19.73 12.03 2.22
N TRP A 47 19.56 13.02 3.11
CA TRP A 47 20.46 14.17 3.19
C TRP A 47 21.60 13.88 4.17
N PRO A 48 22.87 13.93 3.72
CA PRO A 48 24.01 13.47 4.52
C PRO A 48 24.34 14.33 5.74
N VAL A 49 23.73 15.52 5.89
CA VAL A 49 24.08 16.51 6.93
C VAL A 49 22.95 16.68 7.98
N ASP A 50 21.94 15.82 7.96
CA ASP A 50 20.79 15.98 8.85
C ASP A 50 21.08 15.42 10.26
N LYS A 51 20.94 16.25 11.30
CA LYS A 51 20.99 15.82 12.71
C LYS A 51 19.64 15.30 13.21
N HIS A 52 18.62 15.35 12.35
CA HIS A 52 17.26 14.92 12.63
C HIS A 52 16.96 13.56 12.01
N LYS A 53 15.89 12.90 12.47
CA LYS A 53 15.40 11.64 11.88
C LYS A 53 15.23 11.79 10.36
N HIS A 54 15.83 10.89 9.59
CA HIS A 54 15.68 10.89 8.14
C HIS A 54 14.29 10.39 7.74
N LEU A 55 13.77 10.92 6.62
CA LEU A 55 12.53 10.44 6.03
C LEU A 55 12.60 8.94 5.73
N LYS A 56 13.76 8.47 5.25
CA LYS A 56 13.98 7.06 4.92
C LYS A 56 13.66 6.16 6.11
N ASP A 57 14.09 6.55 7.30
CA ASP A 57 13.91 5.79 8.54
C ASP A 57 12.52 6.02 9.21
N ASP A 58 11.61 6.73 8.53
CA ASP A 58 10.31 7.13 9.08
C ASP A 58 9.13 6.79 8.16
N VAL A 59 9.29 5.78 7.31
CA VAL A 59 8.19 5.21 6.53
C VAL A 59 7.25 4.44 7.46
N VAL A 60 5.95 4.73 7.36
CA VAL A 60 4.90 4.13 8.21
C VAL A 60 3.75 3.60 7.37
N ILE A 61 3.16 2.51 7.85
CA ILE A 61 1.95 1.91 7.31
C ILE A 61 0.82 2.12 8.31
N SER A 62 -0.30 2.69 7.87
CA SER A 62 -1.47 2.89 8.72
C SER A 62 -2.24 1.59 8.97
N GLY A 63 -3.18 1.64 9.93
CA GLY A 63 -4.26 0.66 9.96
C GLY A 63 -5.16 0.77 8.71
N VAL A 64 -5.91 -0.30 8.43
CA VAL A 64 -6.97 -0.26 7.42
C VAL A 64 -8.13 0.55 8.00
N ASP A 65 -8.58 1.58 7.28
CA ASP A 65 -9.67 2.44 7.73
C ASP A 65 -11.06 1.84 7.47
N ALA A 66 -12.11 2.57 7.86
CA ALA A 66 -13.50 2.16 7.69
C ALA A 66 -13.92 2.00 6.22
N PHE A 67 -13.18 2.61 5.28
CA PHE A 67 -13.43 2.53 3.84
C PHE A 67 -12.60 1.43 3.18
N GLY A 68 -11.80 0.66 3.95
CA GLY A 68 -10.95 -0.39 3.41
C GLY A 68 -9.68 0.15 2.76
N GLN A 69 -9.24 1.36 3.12
CA GLN A 69 -8.01 1.96 2.61
C GLN A 69 -6.86 1.80 3.60
N ILE A 70 -5.64 1.67 3.07
CA ILE A 70 -4.41 1.66 3.85
C ILE A 70 -3.48 2.75 3.30
N LYS A 71 -2.86 3.52 4.19
CA LYS A 71 -1.94 4.60 3.84
C LYS A 71 -0.52 4.15 4.08
N VAL A 72 0.35 4.42 3.11
CA VAL A 72 1.80 4.27 3.20
C VAL A 72 2.40 5.65 2.97
N GLY A 73 3.30 6.07 3.86
CA GLY A 73 3.86 7.41 3.82
C GLY A 73 4.80 7.62 4.99
N TYR A 74 4.81 8.83 5.54
CA TYR A 74 5.69 9.19 6.65
C TYR A 74 4.90 9.54 7.90
N SER A 75 5.57 9.52 9.05
CA SER A 75 4.94 9.99 10.29
C SER A 75 4.63 11.48 10.22
N LYS A 76 3.74 11.95 11.11
CA LYS A 76 3.38 13.37 11.21
C LYS A 76 4.58 14.28 11.46
N GLU A 77 5.68 13.75 12.02
CA GLU A 77 6.89 14.52 12.33
C GLU A 77 7.68 14.89 11.07
N THR A 78 7.63 14.04 10.05
CA THR A 78 8.47 14.18 8.84
C THR A 78 7.67 14.34 7.54
N GLU A 79 6.37 14.01 7.51
CA GLU A 79 5.51 14.10 6.31
C GLU A 79 5.58 15.47 5.61
N TRP A 80 5.64 16.56 6.37
CA TRP A 80 5.72 17.91 5.79
C TRP A 80 7.01 18.12 4.96
N ARG A 81 8.11 17.45 5.30
CA ARG A 81 9.39 17.50 4.56
C ARG A 81 9.30 16.73 3.24
N ALA A 82 8.59 15.61 3.24
CA ALA A 82 8.41 14.79 2.05
C ALA A 82 7.79 15.61 0.91
N LYS A 83 6.82 16.48 1.21
CA LYS A 83 6.18 17.37 0.22
C LYS A 83 7.18 18.31 -0.45
N PHE A 84 8.13 18.86 0.31
CA PHE A 84 9.16 19.75 -0.23
C PHE A 84 10.17 19.01 -1.10
N VAL A 85 10.51 17.77 -0.77
CA VAL A 85 11.44 16.96 -1.56
C VAL A 85 10.75 16.41 -2.82
N GLU A 86 9.47 16.06 -2.72
CA GLU A 86 8.68 15.54 -3.84
C GLU A 86 8.48 16.61 -4.92
N PHE A 87 7.95 17.78 -4.53
CA PHE A 87 7.54 18.83 -5.46
C PHE A 87 8.58 19.94 -5.64
N GLY A 88 9.64 19.94 -4.84
CA GLY A 88 10.62 21.02 -4.82
C GLY A 88 10.10 22.28 -4.14
N THR A 89 10.95 23.31 -4.14
CA THR A 89 10.66 24.63 -3.55
C THR A 89 10.91 25.73 -4.56
N MET A 90 10.03 26.73 -4.58
CA MET A 90 10.22 27.97 -5.33
C MET A 90 10.70 29.07 -4.38
N GLY A 91 11.87 29.68 -4.65
CA GLY A 91 12.43 30.76 -3.82
C GLY A 91 13.96 30.70 -3.69
N GLY A 92 14.50 31.38 -2.66
CA GLY A 92 15.95 31.51 -2.43
C GLY A 92 16.70 30.21 -2.10
N SER A 93 15.98 29.17 -1.64
CA SER A 93 16.50 27.82 -1.40
C SER A 93 15.86 26.85 -2.38
N ARG A 94 16.21 26.98 -3.66
CA ARG A 94 15.62 26.21 -4.77
C ARG A 94 16.07 24.74 -4.70
N ILE A 95 15.12 23.86 -4.43
CA ILE A 95 15.32 22.40 -4.46
C ILE A 95 14.53 21.87 -5.66
N ALA A 96 15.17 21.07 -6.51
CA ALA A 96 14.49 20.43 -7.64
C ALA A 96 13.53 19.34 -7.15
N PRO A 97 12.33 19.20 -7.74
CA PRO A 97 11.44 18.09 -7.44
C PRO A 97 12.12 16.76 -7.73
N GLN A 98 12.03 15.82 -6.81
CA GLN A 98 12.60 14.48 -7.01
C GLN A 98 11.57 13.46 -7.50
N GLY A 99 10.27 13.70 -7.29
CA GLY A 99 9.21 12.81 -7.74
C GLY A 99 9.36 11.37 -7.21
N PHE A 100 9.91 11.20 -6.01
CA PHE A 100 10.25 9.88 -5.47
C PHE A 100 9.01 9.13 -4.99
N ILE A 101 7.95 9.83 -4.56
CA ILE A 101 6.66 9.22 -4.21
C ILE A 101 5.97 8.73 -5.48
N GLN A 102 5.90 9.57 -6.52
CA GLN A 102 5.33 9.18 -7.80
C GLN A 102 6.09 7.97 -8.39
N ARG A 103 7.42 8.02 -8.40
CA ARG A 103 8.25 6.89 -8.88
C ARG A 103 8.00 5.62 -8.08
N THR A 104 7.85 5.73 -6.76
CA THR A 104 7.51 4.59 -5.91
C THR A 104 6.16 3.99 -6.30
N GLU A 105 5.14 4.81 -6.55
CA GLU A 105 3.83 4.33 -7.01
C GLU A 105 3.98 3.54 -8.32
N GLU A 106 4.68 4.10 -9.30
CA GLU A 106 4.87 3.49 -10.61
C GLU A 106 5.64 2.16 -10.53
N GLU A 107 6.76 2.14 -9.79
CA GLU A 107 7.62 0.96 -9.68
C GLU A 107 6.99 -0.17 -8.84
N SER A 108 6.24 0.16 -7.79
CA SER A 108 5.64 -0.85 -6.88
C SER A 108 4.28 -1.36 -7.35
N ARG A 109 3.60 -0.67 -8.28
CA ARG A 109 2.21 -0.98 -8.68
C ARG A 109 1.98 -2.44 -9.07
N SER A 110 2.81 -2.98 -9.97
CA SER A 110 2.62 -4.35 -10.47
C SER A 110 2.87 -5.39 -9.39
N GLU A 111 3.91 -5.20 -8.60
CA GLU A 111 4.30 -6.15 -7.54
C GLU A 111 3.29 -6.14 -6.40
N ALA A 112 2.91 -4.96 -5.92
CA ALA A 112 1.90 -4.79 -4.89
C ALA A 112 0.55 -5.39 -5.32
N MET A 113 0.15 -5.23 -6.59
CA MET A 113 -1.06 -5.85 -7.14
C MET A 113 -0.97 -7.38 -7.20
N SER A 114 0.19 -7.91 -7.58
CA SER A 114 0.42 -9.37 -7.59
C SER A 114 0.31 -9.94 -6.18
N VAL A 115 1.05 -9.37 -5.23
CA VAL A 115 1.04 -9.80 -3.82
C VAL A 115 -0.36 -9.70 -3.22
N MET A 116 -1.10 -8.63 -3.51
CA MET A 116 -2.48 -8.48 -3.07
C MET A 116 -3.37 -9.60 -3.63
N THR A 117 -3.25 -9.88 -4.93
CA THR A 117 -4.04 -10.91 -5.61
C THR A 117 -3.74 -12.30 -5.06
N ASP A 118 -2.48 -12.60 -4.80
CA ASP A 118 -2.04 -13.89 -4.27
C ASP A 118 -2.55 -14.11 -2.84
N GLU A 119 -2.47 -13.09 -1.99
CA GLU A 119 -3.03 -13.16 -0.63
C GLU A 119 -4.57 -13.27 -0.63
N LEU A 120 -5.25 -12.60 -1.57
CA LEU A 120 -6.69 -12.76 -1.75
C LEU A 120 -7.06 -14.18 -2.17
N LYS A 121 -6.39 -14.74 -3.20
CA LYS A 121 -6.63 -16.11 -3.68
C LYS A 121 -6.39 -17.12 -2.57
N LYS A 122 -5.23 -17.04 -1.91
CA LYS A 122 -4.87 -17.90 -0.78
C LYS A 122 -5.87 -17.81 0.36
N GLY A 123 -6.29 -16.59 0.71
CA GLY A 123 -7.25 -16.38 1.80
C GLY A 123 -8.67 -16.85 1.46
N LEU A 124 -9.05 -16.80 0.18
CA LEU A 124 -10.33 -17.25 -0.34
C LEU A 124 -10.31 -18.71 -0.83
N GLY A 125 -9.17 -19.39 -0.81
CA GLY A 125 -9.04 -20.78 -1.26
C GLY A 125 -9.24 -20.96 -2.77
N LEU A 126 -8.74 -20.00 -3.55
CA LEU A 126 -8.75 -19.98 -5.02
C LEU A 126 -7.36 -20.29 -5.59
#